data_AF-A0A381X8Y8-F1
#
_entry.id   AF-A0A381X8Y8-F1
#
_cell.length_a   1.000
_cell.length_b   1.000
_cell.length_c   1.000
_cell.angle_alpha   90.00
_cell.angle_beta   90.00
_cell.angle_gamma   90.00
#
_symmetry.space_group_name_H-M   'P 1'
#
loop_
_entity.id
_entity.type
_entity.pdbx_description
1 polymer ?
#
loop_
_entity_poly.entity_id
_entity_poly.type
_entity_poly.pdbx_seq_one_letter_code
_entity_poly.pdbx_strand_id
1 'polypeptide(L)'
;VIKLSPVIESLAAEGVLFKTLFTGQHDELFEDVAHLLPEPHIRLDIMRKGQSPGDVMQRVMAETGPLLQSETPRLVVVQGDTTTAAAMALTAFYQRISVGHVEAGLRTHDLNAPFPEELNRQLISRVAQLNWAPTT
;
A
#
# COMPACT_ATOMS: atom_id res chain seq x y z
N VAL A 1 -3.98 -6.67 4.06
CA VAL A 1 -3.33 -7.05 5.34
C VAL A 1 -3.04 -8.56 5.40
N ILE A 2 -4.00 -9.43 5.05
CA ILE A 2 -3.81 -10.90 5.04
C ILE A 2 -2.51 -11.35 4.33
N LYS A 3 -2.28 -10.90 3.09
CA LYS A 3 -1.06 -11.24 2.32
C LYS A 3 0.25 -10.74 2.93
N LEU A 4 0.20 -9.70 3.78
CA LEU A 4 1.37 -9.11 4.41
C LEU A 4 1.61 -9.62 5.84
N SER A 5 0.70 -10.39 6.45
CA SER A 5 0.89 -10.89 7.83
C SER A 5 2.19 -11.68 8.00
N PRO A 6 2.56 -12.63 7.11
CA PRO A 6 3.82 -13.35 7.24
C PRO A 6 5.06 -12.44 7.15
N VAL A 7 4.98 -11.37 6.36
CA VAL A 7 6.06 -10.37 6.25
C VAL A 7 6.17 -9.57 7.55
N ILE A 8 5.04 -9.14 8.12
CA ILE A 8 5.00 -8.41 9.39
C ILE A 8 5.57 -9.26 10.53
N GLU A 9 5.16 -10.53 10.61
CA GLU A 9 5.66 -11.48 11.61
C GLU A 9 7.16 -11.72 11.47
N SER A 10 7.65 -11.90 10.25
CA SER A 10 9.09 -12.06 9.99
C SER A 10 9.89 -10.82 10.37
N LEU A 11 9.42 -9.61 10.04
CA LEU A 11 10.07 -8.37 10.43
C LEU A 11 10.13 -8.20 11.96
N ALA A 12 9.04 -8.58 12.65
CA ALA A 12 8.99 -8.53 14.11
C ALA A 12 9.96 -9.54 14.75
N ALA A 13 10.04 -10.77 14.24
CA ALA A 13 10.95 -11.80 14.74
C ALA A 13 12.43 -11.42 14.56
N GLU A 14 12.76 -10.72 13.46
CA GLU A 14 14.10 -10.21 13.17
C GLU A 14 14.41 -8.88 13.89
N GLY A 15 13.46 -8.33 14.67
CA GLY A 15 13.65 -7.07 15.40
C GLY A 15 13.77 -5.83 14.50
N VAL A 16 13.27 -5.90 13.26
CA VAL A 16 13.27 -4.76 12.33
C VAL A 16 12.24 -3.73 12.82
N LEU A 17 12.62 -2.45 12.83
CA LEU A 17 11.70 -1.37 13.16
C LEU A 17 10.79 -1.08 11.96
N PHE A 18 9.48 -1.24 12.15
CA PHE A 18 8.48 -0.94 11.14
C PHE A 18 7.22 -0.34 11.78
N LYS A 19 6.38 0.29 10.93
CA LYS A 19 5.01 0.67 11.27
C LYS A 19 4.08 0.16 10.18
N THR A 20 2.94 -0.37 10.59
CA THR A 20 1.87 -0.80 9.69
C THR A 20 0.82 0.31 9.60
N LEU A 21 0.38 0.60 8.38
CA LEU A 21 -0.63 1.59 8.10
C LEU A 21 -1.83 0.94 7.42
N PHE A 22 -3.01 1.17 7.97
CA PHE A 22 -4.27 0.73 7.42
C PHE A 22 -5.12 1.94 7.03
N THR A 23 -5.60 1.98 5.79
CA THR A 23 -6.34 3.13 5.22
C THR A 23 -7.86 3.04 5.38
N GLY A 24 -8.38 2.03 6.07
CA GLY A 24 -9.83 1.82 6.21
C GLY A 24 -10.47 1.13 5.01
N GLN A 25 -9.70 0.53 4.09
CA GLN A 25 -10.26 -0.16 2.94
C GLN A 25 -10.88 -1.49 3.38
N HIS A 26 -12.19 -1.62 3.19
CA HIS A 26 -13.00 -2.78 3.58
C HIS A 26 -12.98 -3.08 5.09
N ASP A 27 -13.42 -2.13 5.92
CA ASP A 27 -13.55 -2.36 7.37
C ASP A 27 -14.31 -3.65 7.69
N GLU A 28 -15.43 -3.95 7.01
CA GLU A 28 -16.19 -5.20 7.23
C GLU A 28 -15.34 -6.47 7.02
N LEU A 29 -14.57 -6.52 5.92
CA LEU A 29 -13.73 -7.67 5.60
C LEU A 29 -12.45 -7.72 6.44
N PHE A 30 -11.99 -6.56 6.92
CA PHE A 30 -10.91 -6.48 7.90
C PHE A 30 -11.37 -6.98 9.26
N GLU A 31 -12.56 -6.61 9.74
CA GLU A 31 -13.13 -7.07 11.02
C GLU A 31 -13.31 -8.60 11.03
N ASP A 32 -13.79 -9.18 9.93
CA ASP A 32 -13.98 -10.63 9.80
C ASP A 32 -12.67 -11.43 10.01
N VAL A 33 -11.53 -10.84 9.68
CA VAL A 33 -10.20 -11.47 9.82
C VAL A 33 -9.29 -10.75 10.82
N ALA A 34 -9.79 -9.75 11.55
CA ALA A 34 -8.99 -8.91 12.43
C ALA A 34 -8.32 -9.73 13.53
N HIS A 35 -9.02 -10.72 14.06
CA HIS A 35 -8.50 -11.65 15.06
C HIS A 35 -7.32 -12.51 14.58
N LEU A 36 -7.09 -12.59 13.26
CA LEU A 36 -5.97 -13.31 12.64
C LEU A 36 -4.81 -12.39 12.26
N LEU A 37 -4.95 -11.08 12.44
CA LEU A 37 -4.00 -10.09 11.95
C LEU A 37 -3.50 -9.21 13.11
N PRO A 38 -2.22 -8.81 13.09
CA PRO A 38 -1.72 -7.85 14.06
C PRO A 38 -2.42 -6.50 13.88
N GLU A 39 -2.75 -5.86 15.01
CA GLU A 39 -3.29 -4.50 15.02
C GLU A 39 -2.37 -3.53 14.27
N PRO A 40 -2.90 -2.71 13.34
CA PRO A 40 -2.09 -1.74 12.64
C PRO A 40 -1.63 -0.63 13.60
N HIS A 41 -0.38 -0.19 13.44
CA HIS A 41 0.18 0.91 14.23
C HIS A 41 -0.52 2.25 13.95
N ILE A 42 -1.00 2.41 12.71
CA ILE A 42 -1.65 3.62 12.22
C ILE A 42 -2.91 3.21 11.47
N ARG A 43 -4.06 3.77 11.86
CA ARG A 43 -5.34 3.65 11.12
C ARG A 43 -5.74 5.03 10.61
N LEU A 44 -6.04 5.12 9.32
CA LEU A 44 -6.58 6.30 8.66
C LEU A 44 -8.02 6.03 8.23
N ASP A 45 -8.89 7.03 8.37
CA ASP A 45 -10.31 6.97 7.97
C ASP A 45 -10.51 7.58 6.57
N ILE A 46 -9.83 6.99 5.59
CA ILE A 46 -9.79 7.52 4.21
C ILE A 46 -11.03 7.10 3.42
N MET A 47 -11.55 5.91 3.67
CA MET A 47 -12.48 5.22 2.78
C MET A 47 -13.92 5.62 3.05
N ARG A 48 -14.62 6.01 2.00
CA ARG A 48 -16.01 6.48 2.05
C ARG A 48 -16.80 5.89 0.90
N LYS A 49 -18.09 5.66 1.13
CA LYS A 49 -19.00 5.13 0.12
C LYS A 49 -19.08 6.08 -1.09
N GLY A 50 -18.96 5.52 -2.31
CA GLY A 50 -19.12 6.26 -3.56
C GLY A 50 -17.91 7.08 -4.01
N GLN A 51 -16.73 6.87 -3.42
CA GLN A 51 -15.48 7.51 -3.88
C GLN A 51 -15.08 7.00 -5.27
N SER A 52 -14.66 7.93 -6.12
CA SER A 52 -13.90 7.60 -7.33
C SER A 52 -12.45 7.25 -7.00
N PRO A 53 -11.70 6.59 -7.91
CA PRO A 53 -10.25 6.42 -7.74
C PRO A 53 -9.50 7.75 -7.53
N GLY A 54 -9.97 8.85 -8.14
CA GLY A 54 -9.39 10.17 -7.92
C GLY A 54 -9.56 10.67 -6.48
N ASP A 55 -10.74 10.44 -5.88
CA ASP A 55 -11.02 10.84 -4.50
C ASP A 55 -10.17 10.06 -3.50
N VAL A 56 -10.01 8.75 -3.72
CA VAL A 56 -9.14 7.89 -2.90
C VAL A 56 -7.69 8.36 -3.00
N MET A 57 -7.18 8.58 -4.23
CA MET A 57 -5.83 9.06 -4.47
C MET A 57 -5.56 10.37 -3.72
N GLN A 58 -6.44 11.36 -3.86
CA GLN A 58 -6.32 12.67 -3.21
C GLN A 58 -6.23 12.56 -1.69
N ARG A 59 -7.10 11.75 -1.07
CA ARG A 59 -7.14 11.59 0.39
C ARG A 59 -5.93 10.84 0.94
N VAL A 60 -5.55 9.73 0.31
CA VAL A 60 -4.36 8.97 0.73
C VAL A 60 -3.14 9.87 0.67
N MET A 61 -2.92 10.60 -0.42
CA MET A 61 -1.76 11.48 -0.55
C MET A 61 -1.78 12.63 0.47
N ALA A 62 -2.95 13.23 0.72
CA ALA A 62 -3.09 14.33 1.69
C ALA A 62 -2.81 13.88 3.13
N GLU A 63 -3.28 12.70 3.53
CA GLU A 63 -3.09 12.20 4.90
C GLU A 63 -1.72 11.57 5.12
N THR A 64 -1.19 10.88 4.11
CA THR A 64 0.11 10.18 4.23
C THR A 64 1.30 11.10 4.00
N GLY A 65 1.12 12.22 3.30
CA GLY A 65 2.17 13.20 3.06
C GLY A 65 2.85 13.70 4.34
N PRO A 66 2.11 14.34 5.26
CA PRO A 66 2.66 14.79 6.54
C PRO A 66 3.16 13.64 7.41
N LEU A 67 2.48 12.49 7.36
CA LEU A 67 2.87 11.31 8.14
C LEU A 67 4.25 10.78 7.75
N LEU A 68 4.54 10.65 6.46
CA LEU A 68 5.86 10.20 6.00
C LEU A 68 6.97 11.21 6.35
N GLN A 69 6.65 12.51 6.39
CA GLN A 69 7.59 13.54 6.84
C GLN A 69 7.89 13.43 8.34
N SER A 70 6.90 13.10 9.17
CA SER A 70 7.11 12.92 10.61
C SER A 70 7.78 11.60 10.96
N GLU A 71 7.44 10.52 10.26
CA GLU A 71 7.95 9.17 10.53
C GLU A 71 9.33 8.93 9.91
N THR A 72 9.69 9.67 8.85
CA THR A 72 10.98 9.56 8.15
C THR A 72 11.39 8.13 7.76
N PRO A 73 10.49 7.29 7.21
CA PRO A 73 10.85 5.93 6.88
C PRO A 73 11.90 5.89 5.77
N ARG A 74 12.79 4.89 5.82
CA ARG A 74 13.78 4.65 4.76
C ARG A 74 13.18 3.92 3.56
N LEU A 75 12.13 3.15 3.80
CA LEU A 75 11.44 2.32 2.83
C LEU A 75 9.94 2.31 3.14
N VAL A 76 9.13 2.55 2.12
CA VAL A 76 7.69 2.32 2.14
C VAL A 76 7.39 1.07 1.35
N VAL A 77 6.70 0.11 1.97
CA VAL A 77 6.28 -1.13 1.32
C VAL A 77 4.80 -1.06 0.98
N VAL A 78 4.47 -1.28 -0.29
CA VAL A 78 3.09 -1.38 -0.79
C VAL A 78 2.86 -2.76 -1.40
N GLN A 79 1.61 -3.20 -1.44
CA GLN A 79 1.24 -4.50 -1.98
C GLN A 79 0.11 -4.37 -3.01
N GLY A 80 0.27 -5.07 -4.12
CA GLY A 80 -0.77 -5.21 -5.15
C GLY A 80 -1.00 -3.93 -5.96
N ASP A 81 -2.26 -3.68 -6.29
CA ASP A 81 -2.65 -2.81 -7.40
C ASP A 81 -3.80 -1.85 -7.07
N THR A 82 -4.06 -1.64 -5.78
CA THR A 82 -5.10 -0.70 -5.34
C THR A 82 -4.69 0.75 -5.57
N THR A 83 -5.67 1.64 -5.65
CA THR A 83 -5.43 3.09 -5.70
C THR A 83 -4.68 3.58 -4.46
N THR A 84 -4.92 2.97 -3.29
CA THR A 84 -4.14 3.26 -2.08
C THR A 84 -2.67 2.92 -2.25
N ALA A 85 -2.34 1.75 -2.80
CA ALA A 85 -0.96 1.35 -3.04
C ALA A 85 -0.26 2.32 -4.01
N ALA A 86 -0.94 2.70 -5.09
CA ALA A 86 -0.43 3.67 -6.05
C ALA A 86 -0.21 5.06 -5.43
N ALA A 87 -1.18 5.55 -4.66
CA ALA A 87 -1.08 6.83 -3.96
C ALA A 87 0.08 6.86 -2.96
N MET A 88 0.20 5.83 -2.14
CA MET A 88 1.29 5.71 -1.17
C MET A 88 2.66 5.66 -1.85
N ALA A 89 2.80 4.90 -2.93
CA ALA A 89 4.04 4.82 -3.71
C ALA A 89 4.42 6.18 -4.31
N LEU A 90 3.46 6.93 -4.84
CA LEU A 90 3.69 8.27 -5.38
C LEU A 90 4.06 9.28 -4.28
N THR A 91 3.39 9.26 -3.13
CA THR A 91 3.74 10.13 -2.00
C THR A 91 5.17 9.88 -1.54
N ALA A 92 5.55 8.61 -1.36
CA ALA A 92 6.90 8.22 -0.98
C ALA A 92 7.94 8.65 -2.02
N PHE A 93 7.64 8.42 -3.31
CA PHE A 93 8.50 8.85 -4.42
C PHE A 93 8.75 10.36 -4.44
N TYR A 94 7.69 11.18 -4.28
CA TYR A 94 7.84 12.64 -4.23
C TYR A 94 8.67 13.12 -3.05
N GLN A 95 8.64 12.40 -1.93
CA GLN A 95 9.47 12.68 -0.76
C GLN A 95 10.84 12.01 -0.78
N ARG A 96 11.23 11.39 -1.90
CA ARG A 96 12.52 10.69 -2.07
C ARG A 96 12.72 9.52 -1.11
N ILE A 97 11.63 8.89 -0.69
CA ILE A 97 11.64 7.68 0.12
C ILE A 97 11.63 6.47 -0.82
N SER A 98 12.42 5.43 -0.49
CA SER A 98 12.43 4.22 -1.32
C SER A 98 11.10 3.49 -1.24
N VAL A 99 10.70 2.85 -2.33
CA VAL A 99 9.45 2.09 -2.46
C VAL A 99 9.77 0.62 -2.78
N GLY A 100 9.18 -0.28 -2.00
CA GLY A 100 9.15 -1.72 -2.26
C GLY A 100 7.74 -2.16 -2.65
N HIS A 101 7.65 -2.94 -3.72
CA HIS A 101 6.38 -3.41 -4.28
C HIS A 101 6.27 -4.93 -4.13
N VAL A 102 5.40 -5.38 -3.23
CA VAL A 102 5.03 -6.79 -3.05
C VAL A 102 3.95 -7.15 -4.06
N GLU A 103 4.04 -8.35 -4.66
CA GLU A 103 3.16 -8.81 -5.74
C GLU A 103 3.38 -8.01 -7.05
N ALA A 104 4.63 -7.66 -7.30
CA ALA A 104 4.99 -6.89 -8.48
C ALA A 104 4.87 -7.73 -9.77
N GLY A 105 4.69 -7.04 -10.90
CA GLY A 105 4.90 -7.62 -12.23
C GLY A 105 3.69 -8.23 -12.94
N LEU A 106 2.53 -8.43 -12.29
CA LEU A 106 1.32 -8.93 -12.98
C LEU A 106 0.82 -7.91 -14.01
N ARG A 107 0.46 -8.34 -15.22
CA ARG A 107 0.01 -7.43 -16.31
C ARG A 107 -1.11 -8.05 -17.13
N THR A 108 -2.10 -7.23 -17.46
CA THR A 108 -3.04 -7.47 -18.57
C THR A 108 -2.67 -6.64 -19.80
N HIS A 109 -1.90 -5.57 -19.62
CA HIS A 109 -1.56 -4.56 -20.65
C HIS A 109 -2.76 -3.78 -21.21
N ASP A 110 -3.96 -3.97 -20.66
CA ASP A 110 -5.15 -3.16 -20.96
C ASP A 110 -5.45 -2.23 -19.78
N LEU A 111 -5.21 -0.93 -19.96
CA LEU A 111 -5.44 0.08 -18.92
C LEU A 111 -6.92 0.21 -18.53
N ASN A 112 -7.84 -0.30 -19.36
CA ASN A 112 -9.27 -0.28 -19.08
C ASN A 112 -9.76 -1.59 -18.45
N ALA A 113 -8.91 -2.63 -18.35
CA ALA A 113 -9.31 -3.95 -17.87
C ALA A 113 -8.16 -4.72 -17.19
N PRO A 114 -8.21 -4.92 -15.87
CA PRO A 114 -9.14 -4.32 -14.89
C PRO A 114 -8.83 -2.84 -14.63
N PHE A 115 -9.88 -2.05 -14.40
CA PHE A 115 -9.81 -0.62 -14.14
C PHE A 115 -10.15 -0.29 -12.68
N PRO A 116 -9.30 0.47 -11.94
CA PRO A 116 -8.06 1.13 -12.37
C PRO A 116 -6.77 0.31 -12.13
N GLU A 117 -6.88 -0.96 -11.79
CA GLU A 117 -5.79 -1.75 -11.21
C GLU A 117 -4.60 -1.94 -12.16
N GLU A 118 -4.82 -2.08 -13.48
CA GLU A 118 -3.72 -2.20 -14.45
C GLU A 118 -2.83 -0.96 -14.46
N LEU A 119 -3.42 0.23 -14.45
CA LEU A 119 -2.65 1.47 -14.36
C LEU A 119 -1.89 1.55 -13.04
N ASN A 120 -2.56 1.25 -11.92
CA ASN A 120 -1.98 1.35 -10.58
C ASN A 120 -0.72 0.49 -10.44
N ARG A 121 -0.76 -0.80 -10.79
CA ARG A 121 0.43 -1.66 -10.67
C ARG A 121 1.55 -1.28 -11.62
N GLN A 122 1.24 -0.75 -12.80
CA GLN A 122 2.25 -0.20 -13.69
C GLN A 122 2.92 1.03 -13.07
N LEU A 123 2.16 1.98 -12.51
CA LEU A 123 2.69 3.17 -11.82
C LEU A 123 3.59 2.79 -10.64
N ILE A 124 3.12 1.90 -9.76
CA ILE A 124 3.89 1.45 -8.59
C ILE A 124 5.21 0.83 -9.04
N SER A 125 5.16 -0.09 -10.01
CA SER A 125 6.36 -0.78 -10.50
C SER A 125 7.40 0.17 -11.11
N ARG A 126 6.96 1.31 -11.67
CA ARG A 126 7.86 2.31 -12.24
C ARG A 126 8.62 3.12 -11.20
N VAL A 127 8.01 3.36 -10.04
CA VAL A 127 8.63 4.16 -8.96
C VAL A 127 9.30 3.30 -7.89
N ALA A 128 9.00 2.00 -7.84
CA ALA A 128 9.59 1.05 -6.91
C ALA A 128 11.07 0.75 -7.23
N GLN A 129 11.93 0.84 -6.21
CA GLN A 129 13.33 0.40 -6.28
C GLN A 129 13.44 -1.11 -6.08
N LEU A 130 12.50 -1.70 -5.34
CA LEU A 130 12.43 -3.14 -5.08
C LEU A 130 11.10 -3.66 -5.63
N ASN A 131 11.16 -4.64 -6.53
CA ASN A 131 9.99 -5.31 -7.07
C ASN A 131 10.05 -6.79 -6.68
N TRP A 132 9.23 -7.20 -5.71
CA TRP A 132 9.10 -8.58 -5.27
C TRP A 132 7.98 -9.26 -6.07
N ALA A 133 8.36 -9.81 -7.22
CA ALA A 133 7.46 -10.56 -8.09
C ALA A 133 7.16 -11.96 -7.52
N PRO A 134 5.94 -12.49 -7.67
CA PRO A 134 5.57 -13.81 -7.16
C PRO A 134 6.12 -14.97 -8.01
N THR A 135 6.56 -14.70 -9.24
CA THR A 135 7.08 -15.67 -10.20
C THR A 135 8.31 -15.11 -10.92
N THR A 136 9.20 -15.99 -11.38
CA THR A 136 10.40 -15.66 -12.17
C THR A 136 10.13 -15.56 -13.66
#